data_AF-A0A536T7I4-F1
#
_entry.id   AF-A0A536T7I4-F1
#
_cell.length_a   1.000
_cell.length_b   1.000
_cell.length_c   1.000
_cell.angle_alpha   90.00
_cell.angle_beta   90.00
_cell.angle_gamma   90.00
#
_symmetry.space_group_name_H-M   'P 1'
#
loop_
_entity.id
_entity.type
_entity.pdbx_description
1 polymer ?
#
loop_
_entity_poly.entity_id
_entity_poly.type
_entity_poly.pdbx_seq_one_letter_code
_entity_poly.pdbx_strand_id
1 'polypeptide(L)'
;LDAISAGSLQEFLKLTRLKEQAGKNHDAGGMLAALLADHETVIRSLRKDLETAAKLGDAGTNDFLTGLMEQHEKMAWMLRSYLR
;
A
#
# COMPACT_ATOMS: atom_id res chain seq x y z
N LEU A 1 15.80 -8.52 -13.57
CA LEU A 1 15.34 -7.19 -13.12
C LEU A 1 16.56 -6.26 -13.18
N ASP A 2 16.68 -5.43 -14.22
CA ASP A 2 17.82 -4.52 -14.48
C ASP A 2 17.40 -3.03 -14.43
N ALA A 3 16.43 -2.69 -13.58
CA ALA A 3 15.92 -1.33 -13.44
C ALA A 3 16.48 -0.64 -12.18
N ILE A 4 16.63 0.69 -12.24
CA ILE A 4 17.07 1.51 -11.11
C ILE A 4 15.87 1.83 -10.22
N SER A 5 16.00 1.62 -8.90
CA SER A 5 15.00 2.02 -7.92
C SER A 5 15.07 3.52 -7.64
N ALA A 6 13.92 4.11 -7.27
CA ALA A 6 13.89 5.48 -6.76
C ALA A 6 14.80 5.62 -5.53
N GLY A 7 15.62 6.67 -5.49
CA GLY A 7 16.65 6.90 -4.47
C GLY A 7 16.50 8.23 -3.73
N SER A 8 15.53 9.05 -4.09
CA SER A 8 15.29 10.37 -3.49
C SER A 8 13.84 10.56 -3.05
N LEU A 9 13.63 11.43 -2.05
CA LEU A 9 12.29 11.79 -1.58
C LEU A 9 11.41 12.38 -2.69
N GLN A 10 12.01 13.15 -3.61
CA GLN A 10 11.28 13.73 -4.73
C GLN A 10 10.76 12.66 -5.70
N GLU A 11 11.52 11.59 -5.94
CA GLU A 11 11.07 10.47 -6.75
C GLU A 11 9.96 9.69 -6.07
N PHE A 12 10.05 9.45 -4.75
CA PHE A 12 8.96 8.83 -4.00
C PHE A 12 7.67 9.65 -4.07
N LEU A 13 7.74 10.98 -3.95
CA LEU A 13 6.58 11.85 -4.09
C LEU A 13 5.96 11.82 -5.49
N LYS A 14 6.76 11.61 -6.54
CA LYS A 14 6.27 11.48 -7.92
C LYS A 14 5.62 10.13 -8.19
N LEU A 15 6.11 9.07 -7.54
CA LEU A 15 5.69 7.68 -7.80
C LEU A 15 4.60 7.18 -6.84
N THR A 16 4.43 7.81 -5.69
CA THR A 16 3.48 7.35 -4.67
C THR A 16 2.04 7.37 -5.17
N ARG A 17 1.26 6.38 -4.72
CA ARG A 17 -0.20 6.29 -4.94
C ARG A 17 -0.99 6.77 -3.72
N LEU A 18 -0.29 7.18 -2.65
CA LEU A 18 -0.86 7.71 -1.43
C LEU A 18 -0.90 9.24 -1.46
N LYS A 19 -1.90 9.82 -0.79
CA LYS A 19 -2.04 11.28 -0.67
C LYS A 19 -1.72 11.70 0.74
N GLU A 20 -0.84 12.69 0.86
CA GLU A 20 -0.57 13.31 2.16
C GLU A 20 -1.78 14.07 2.68
N GLN A 21 -1.96 14.04 3.98
CA GLN A 21 -3.02 14.77 4.69
C GLN A 21 -2.42 15.90 5.54
N ALA A 22 -1.45 16.63 4.98
CA ALA A 22 -0.74 17.69 5.68
C ALA A 22 -1.71 18.76 6.22
N GLY A 23 -1.50 19.18 7.47
CA GLY A 23 -2.30 20.21 8.12
C GLY A 23 -3.71 19.78 8.58
N LYS A 24 -4.10 18.52 8.38
CA LYS A 24 -5.34 18.00 8.98
C LYS A 24 -5.10 17.55 10.41
N ASN A 25 -5.76 18.22 11.35
CA ASN A 25 -5.80 17.78 12.73
C ASN A 25 -6.90 16.73 12.88
N HIS A 26 -6.50 15.46 12.79
CA HIS A 26 -7.37 14.34 13.12
C HIS A 26 -7.31 14.05 14.62
N ASP A 27 -8.45 13.70 15.22
CA ASP A 27 -8.47 12.99 16.49
C ASP A 27 -7.95 11.55 16.31
N ALA A 28 -7.79 10.81 17.40
CA ALA A 28 -7.25 9.45 17.35
C ALA A 28 -8.07 8.53 16.41
N GLY A 29 -9.41 8.65 16.43
CA GLY A 29 -10.29 7.91 15.53
C GLY A 29 -10.07 8.27 14.06
N GLY A 30 -9.97 9.56 13.75
CA GLY A 30 -9.67 10.07 12.41
C GLY A 30 -8.30 9.63 11.89
N MET A 31 -7.28 9.58 12.75
CA MET A 31 -5.95 9.08 12.40
C MET A 31 -6.00 7.59 12.02
N LEU A 32 -6.73 6.78 12.78
CA LEU A 32 -6.88 5.35 12.50
C LEU A 32 -7.71 5.10 11.23
N ALA A 33 -8.75 5.90 10.99
CA ALA A 33 -9.54 5.84 9.77
C ALA A 33 -8.71 6.22 8.52
N ALA A 34 -7.87 7.27 8.64
CA ALA A 34 -6.95 7.65 7.58
C ALA A 34 -5.93 6.52 7.30
N LEU A 35 -5.33 5.96 8.34
CA LEU A 35 -4.38 4.85 8.21
C LEU A 35 -5.03 3.62 7.56
N LEU A 36 -6.26 3.28 7.96
CA LEU A 36 -7.02 2.20 7.34
C LEU A 36 -7.22 2.44 5.84
N ALA A 37 -7.61 3.66 5.45
CA ALA A 37 -7.81 4.01 4.04
C ALA A 37 -6.52 3.89 3.21
N ASP A 38 -5.37 4.20 3.81
CA ASP A 38 -4.06 4.03 3.17
C ASP A 38 -3.72 2.55 2.97
N HIS A 39 -3.90 1.69 3.99
CA HIS A 39 -3.73 0.24 3.83
C HIS A 39 -4.61 -0.32 2.72
N GLU A 40 -5.88 0.08 2.65
CA GLU A 40 -6.79 -0.34 1.58
C GLU A 40 -6.36 0.15 0.19
N THR A 41 -5.74 1.33 0.10
CA THR A 41 -5.18 1.84 -1.16
C THR A 41 -3.96 1.02 -1.60
N VAL A 42 -3.10 0.63 -0.66
CA VAL A 42 -1.97 -0.25 -0.95
C VAL A 42 -2.45 -1.62 -1.42
N ILE A 43 -3.43 -2.24 -0.74
CA ILE A 43 -4.01 -3.54 -1.13
C ILE A 43 -4.57 -3.50 -2.56
N ARG A 44 -5.36 -2.47 -2.89
CA ARG A 44 -5.89 -2.30 -4.26
C ARG A 44 -4.79 -2.16 -5.31
N SER A 45 -3.68 -1.53 -4.95
CA SER A 45 -2.54 -1.36 -5.84
C SER A 45 -1.79 -2.69 -6.04
N LEU A 46 -1.51 -3.41 -4.96
CA LEU A 46 -0.85 -4.72 -4.99
C LEU A 46 -1.63 -5.74 -5.82
N ARG A 47 -2.98 -5.75 -5.73
CA ARG A 47 -3.82 -6.64 -6.58
C ARG A 47 -3.61 -6.39 -8.08
N LYS A 48 -3.50 -5.13 -8.49
CA LYS A 48 -3.23 -4.77 -9.90
C LYS A 48 -1.80 -5.16 -10.32
N ASP A 49 -0.85 -4.95 -9.41
CA ASP A 49 0.56 -5.29 -9.66
C ASP A 49 0.74 -6.82 -9.76
N LEU A 50 0.00 -7.60 -8.95
CA LEU A 50 -0.07 -9.06 -9.03
C LEU A 50 -0.58 -9.56 -10.39
N GLU A 51 -1.68 -9.01 -10.88
CA GLU A 51 -2.20 -9.33 -12.22
C GLU A 51 -1.16 -9.05 -13.32
N THR A 52 -0.37 -7.98 -13.14
CA THR A 52 0.68 -7.59 -14.09
C THR A 52 1.84 -8.58 -14.04
N ALA A 53 2.35 -8.91 -12.85
CA ALA A 53 3.41 -9.90 -12.68
C ALA A 53 3.01 -11.28 -13.23
N ALA A 54 1.76 -11.70 -13.01
CA ALA A 54 1.23 -12.95 -13.54
C ALA A 54 1.19 -12.95 -15.08
N LYS A 55 0.75 -11.86 -15.72
CA LYS A 55 0.73 -11.73 -17.19
C LYS A 55 2.14 -11.77 -17.81
N LEU A 56 3.14 -11.31 -17.07
CA LEU A 56 4.55 -11.33 -17.49
C LEU A 56 5.25 -12.65 -17.15
N GLY A 57 4.57 -13.59 -16.47
CA GLY A 57 5.16 -14.86 -16.04
C GLY A 57 6.20 -14.72 -14.93
N ASP A 58 6.22 -13.60 -14.19
CA ASP A 58 7.17 -13.35 -13.11
C ASP A 58 6.63 -13.89 -11.78
N ALA A 59 6.77 -15.20 -11.58
CA ALA A 59 6.26 -15.90 -10.41
C ALA A 59 6.92 -15.43 -9.10
N GLY A 60 8.21 -15.05 -9.13
CA GLY A 60 8.93 -14.59 -7.94
C GLY A 60 8.43 -13.24 -7.45
N THR A 61 8.26 -12.28 -8.36
CA THR A 61 7.65 -10.99 -8.00
C THR A 61 6.19 -11.19 -7.58
N ASN A 62 5.44 -12.09 -8.23
CA ASN A 62 4.05 -12.35 -7.86
C ASN A 62 3.90 -12.90 -6.43
N ASP A 63 4.72 -13.88 -6.05
CA ASP A 63 4.70 -14.45 -4.70
C ASP A 63 5.08 -13.39 -3.64
N PHE A 64 6.14 -12.61 -3.91
CA PHE A 64 6.57 -11.52 -3.05
C PHE A 64 5.45 -10.47 -2.81
N LEU A 65 4.78 -10.03 -3.88
CA LEU A 65 3.68 -9.07 -3.76
C LEU A 65 2.46 -9.67 -3.05
N THR A 66 2.24 -10.98 -3.16
CA THR A 66 1.15 -11.69 -2.46
C THR A 66 1.38 -11.64 -0.96
N GLY A 67 2.60 -11.98 -0.50
CA GLY A 67 2.94 -11.90 0.92
C GLY A 67 2.80 -10.49 1.50
N LEU A 68 3.20 -9.45 0.74
CA LEU A 68 2.97 -8.06 1.15
C LEU A 68 1.47 -7.74 1.27
N MET A 69 0.66 -8.17 0.29
CA MET A 69 -0.78 -7.92 0.31
C MET A 69 -1.44 -8.50 1.55
N GLU A 70 -1.12 -9.75 1.92
CA GLU A 70 -1.65 -10.41 3.10
C GLU A 70 -1.30 -9.65 4.40
N GLN A 71 -0.08 -9.13 4.51
CA GLN A 71 0.33 -8.30 5.64
C GLN A 71 -0.52 -7.02 5.74
N HIS A 72 -0.73 -6.32 4.63
CA HIS A 72 -1.58 -5.13 4.61
C HIS A 72 -3.05 -5.46 4.92
N GLU A 73 -3.58 -6.58 4.44
CA GLU A 73 -4.94 -7.04 4.76
C GLU A 73 -5.12 -7.32 6.26
N LYS A 74 -4.13 -7.96 6.89
CA LYS A 74 -4.12 -8.19 8.35
C LYS A 74 -4.12 -6.89 9.13
N MET A 75 -3.28 -5.92 8.75
CA MET A 75 -3.25 -4.59 9.38
C MET A 75 -4.58 -3.85 9.22
N ALA A 76 -5.16 -3.87 8.01
CA ALA A 76 -6.46 -3.27 7.75
C ALA A 76 -7.59 -3.94 8.57
N TRP A 77 -7.54 -5.25 8.75
CA TRP A 77 -8.49 -5.98 9.58
C TRP A 77 -8.41 -5.55 11.06
N MET A 78 -7.20 -5.42 11.61
CA MET A 78 -6.99 -4.94 12.98
C MET A 78 -7.54 -3.51 13.17
N LEU A 79 -7.26 -2.61 12.25
CA LEU A 79 -7.75 -1.22 12.30
C LEU A 79 -9.29 -1.16 12.22
N ARG A 80 -9.90 -1.96 11.34
CA ARG A 80 -11.37 -2.09 11.29
C ARG A 80 -11.95 -2.62 12.58
N SER A 81 -11.26 -3.53 13.26
CA SER A 81 -11.72 -4.06 14.55
C SER A 81 -11.67 -3.02 15.66
N TYR A 82 -10.73 -2.08 15.60
CA TYR A 82 -10.58 -1.03 16.61
C TYR A 82 -11.54 0.16 16.40
N LEU A 83 -11.93 0.41 15.15
CA LEU A 83 -12.90 1.45 14.78
C LEU A 83 -14.36 1.01 14.93
N ARG A 84 -14.62 -0.22 15.40
CA ARG A 84 -15.96 -0.74 15.68
C ARG A 84 -16.45 -0.36 17.07
#